data_AF-A0A9E2D7I5-F1
#
_entry.id   AF-A0A9E2D7I5-F1
#
_cell.length_a   1.000
_cell.length_b   1.000
_cell.length_c   1.000
_cell.angle_alpha   90.00
_cell.angle_beta   90.00
_cell.angle_gamma   90.00
#
_symmetry.space_group_name_H-M   'P 1'
#
loop_
_entity.id
_entity.type
_entity.pdbx_description
1 polymer ?
#
loop_
_entity_poly.entity_id
_entity_poly.type
_entity_poly.pdbx_seq_one_letter_code
_entity_poly.pdbx_strand_id
1 'polypeptide(L)'
;MNQRLKTPNKTLQPTARNAVNFCYDLAFYYCFVSCTAIMAAAELNVHRDKNMKIACLAWGSLVWEPKDLLIRQPWFNDGPLLPIEFCRQSLDGRITLVITPEKPPVRTLWALSSVKLLNEAIESLRSRENIPTKNKDIHVGRWANGTTPKNDIEKEISDWAKEKRLDAVVWTALPPKFNGTNNVIPSIDDLITYFKSLAFEKRRNTEMYIRKAPIQIDTDYRRYFQTEFGWNPQNEY
;
A
#
# COMPACT_ATOMS: atom_id res chain seq x y z
N MET A 1 14.82 67.82 -67.39
CA MET A 1 13.38 67.57 -67.19
C MET A 1 13.23 66.77 -65.90
N ASN A 2 12.72 67.42 -64.86
CA ASN A 2 12.12 66.95 -63.58
C ASN A 2 12.26 65.43 -63.22
N GLN A 3 12.60 65.01 -62.00
CA GLN A 3 11.93 65.38 -60.74
C GLN A 3 12.79 65.15 -59.47
N ARG A 4 12.49 66.00 -58.47
CA ARG A 4 12.94 66.02 -57.08
C ARG A 4 12.54 64.78 -56.27
N LEU A 5 13.43 64.42 -55.36
CA LEU A 5 13.17 63.76 -54.07
C LEU A 5 12.03 64.43 -53.28
N LYS A 6 11.07 63.64 -52.78
CA LYS A 6 10.35 63.90 -51.52
C LYS A 6 9.93 62.59 -50.86
N THR A 7 10.40 62.40 -49.63
CA THR A 7 9.91 61.42 -48.65
C THR A 7 8.48 61.77 -48.19
N PRO A 8 7.73 60.78 -47.67
CA PRO A 8 6.74 61.04 -46.65
C PRO A 8 7.16 60.38 -45.32
N ASN A 9 7.45 61.25 -44.36
CA ASN A 9 7.54 60.94 -42.94
C ASN A 9 6.09 60.84 -42.41
N LYS A 10 5.69 59.69 -41.85
CA LYS A 10 4.54 59.59 -40.94
C LYS A 10 4.94 58.74 -39.74
N THR A 11 5.38 59.45 -38.73
CA THR A 11 5.38 59.06 -37.32
C THR A 11 3.99 58.58 -36.91
N LEU A 12 3.84 57.29 -36.63
CA LEU A 12 2.78 56.76 -35.77
C LEU A 12 3.33 56.69 -34.35
N GLN A 13 2.95 57.65 -33.51
CA GLN A 13 3.13 57.52 -32.06
C GLN A 13 2.10 56.51 -31.53
N PRO A 14 2.51 55.49 -30.76
CA PRO A 14 1.56 54.68 -30.01
C PRO A 14 1.04 55.49 -28.82
N THR A 15 -0.29 55.60 -28.72
CA THR A 15 -0.97 56.28 -27.62
C THR A 15 -0.80 55.51 -26.31
N ALA A 16 -0.64 56.25 -25.20
CA ALA A 16 -0.38 55.73 -23.85
C ALA A 16 -1.44 54.76 -23.29
N ARG A 17 -2.59 54.60 -23.97
CA ARG A 17 -3.64 53.63 -23.61
C ARG A 17 -3.27 52.18 -23.92
N ASN A 18 -2.33 51.95 -24.85
CA ASN A 18 -1.89 50.60 -25.22
C ASN A 18 -0.79 50.04 -24.30
N ALA A 19 -0.04 50.88 -23.59
CA ALA A 19 1.02 50.41 -22.69
C ALA A 19 0.47 49.84 -21.37
N VAL A 20 -0.66 50.38 -20.90
CA VAL A 20 -1.27 49.98 -19.62
C VAL A 20 -1.93 48.60 -19.75
N ASN A 21 -2.72 48.37 -20.80
CA ASN A 21 -3.35 47.06 -21.04
C ASN A 21 -2.32 45.96 -21.34
N PHE A 22 -1.23 46.29 -22.05
CA PHE A 22 -0.15 45.34 -22.32
C PHE A 22 0.62 44.94 -21.04
N CYS A 23 0.76 45.85 -20.07
CA CYS A 23 1.40 45.55 -18.78
C CYS A 23 0.51 44.69 -17.87
N TYR A 24 -0.82 44.89 -17.86
CA TYR A 24 -1.73 44.05 -17.10
C TYR A 24 -1.83 42.63 -17.66
N ASP A 25 -1.86 42.48 -18.99
CA ASP A 25 -1.86 41.16 -19.65
C ASP A 25 -0.53 40.41 -19.45
N LEU A 26 0.61 41.11 -19.49
CA LEU A 26 1.90 40.48 -19.16
C LEU A 26 1.97 40.04 -17.70
N ALA A 27 1.55 40.88 -16.75
CA ALA A 27 1.59 40.54 -15.32
C ALA A 27 0.67 39.36 -14.99
N PHE A 28 -0.54 39.31 -15.57
CA PHE A 28 -1.45 38.17 -15.40
C PHE A 28 -0.92 36.90 -16.07
N TYR A 29 -0.35 37.01 -17.28
CA TYR A 29 0.23 35.86 -17.97
C TYR A 29 1.46 35.32 -17.22
N TYR A 30 2.36 36.18 -16.75
CA TYR A 30 3.51 35.77 -15.92
C TYR A 30 3.07 35.21 -14.57
N CYS A 31 2.01 35.74 -13.94
CA CYS A 31 1.46 35.20 -12.68
C CYS A 31 0.77 33.84 -12.90
N PHE A 32 0.04 33.66 -14.01
CA PHE A 32 -0.63 32.39 -14.33
C PHE A 32 0.36 31.32 -14.80
N VAL A 33 1.37 31.69 -15.59
CA VAL A 33 2.46 30.80 -16.02
C VAL A 33 3.37 30.47 -14.84
N SER A 34 3.68 31.41 -13.95
CA SER A 34 4.45 31.11 -12.73
C SER A 34 3.62 30.28 -11.74
N CYS A 35 2.33 30.53 -11.56
CA CYS A 35 1.48 29.75 -10.68
C CYS A 35 1.27 28.32 -11.22
N THR A 36 1.05 28.14 -12.53
CA THR A 36 1.00 26.81 -13.16
C THR A 36 2.36 26.11 -13.14
N ALA A 37 3.48 26.83 -13.32
CA ALA A 37 4.82 26.26 -13.18
C ALA A 37 5.17 25.93 -11.73
N ILE A 38 4.69 26.69 -10.74
CA ILE A 38 4.86 26.42 -9.31
C ILE A 38 3.98 25.26 -8.87
N MET A 39 2.74 25.16 -9.36
CA MET A 39 1.85 24.03 -9.12
C MET A 39 2.36 22.76 -9.81
N ALA A 40 2.83 22.86 -11.05
CA ALA A 40 3.51 21.77 -11.74
C ALA A 40 4.84 21.43 -11.07
N ALA A 41 5.63 22.39 -10.57
CA ALA A 41 6.85 22.12 -9.81
C ALA A 41 6.55 21.56 -8.41
N ALA A 42 5.39 21.85 -7.82
CA ALA A 42 4.92 21.24 -6.58
C ALA A 42 4.46 19.80 -6.83
N GLU A 43 3.74 19.53 -7.92
CA GLU A 43 3.37 18.18 -8.38
C GLU A 43 4.60 17.38 -8.84
N LEU A 44 5.59 18.02 -9.47
CA LEU A 44 6.87 17.41 -9.86
C LEU A 44 7.83 17.24 -8.67
N ASN A 45 7.76 18.08 -7.63
CA ASN A 45 8.52 17.89 -6.39
C ASN A 45 7.93 16.78 -5.51
N VAL A 46 6.66 16.40 -5.69
CA VAL A 46 6.08 15.19 -5.10
C VAL A 46 6.62 13.90 -5.76
N HIS A 47 7.23 14.01 -6.95
CA HIS A 47 7.80 12.91 -7.72
C HIS A 47 9.32 12.97 -7.92
N ARG A 48 10.06 13.73 -7.09
CA ARG A 48 11.53 13.61 -7.08
C ARG A 48 11.87 12.18 -6.67
N ASP A 49 12.61 11.46 -7.52
CA ASP A 49 13.24 10.14 -7.31
C ASP A 49 13.96 10.09 -5.96
N LYS A 50 13.19 9.91 -4.90
CA LYS A 50 13.69 9.78 -3.55
C LYS A 50 13.93 8.29 -3.40
N ASN A 51 15.17 7.94 -3.09
CA ASN A 51 15.51 6.61 -2.62
C ASN A 51 14.73 6.34 -1.32
N MET A 52 13.53 5.77 -1.42
CA MET A 52 12.61 5.60 -0.29
C MET A 52 13.02 4.42 0.58
N LYS A 53 12.93 4.59 1.90
CA LYS A 53 12.92 3.49 2.86
C LYS A 53 11.50 2.93 2.94
N ILE A 54 11.25 1.85 2.22
CA ILE A 54 9.93 1.23 2.13
C ILE A 54 9.92 -0.04 2.99
N ALA A 55 8.94 -0.19 3.86
CA ALA A 55 8.68 -1.46 4.56
C ALA A 55 7.59 -2.27 3.87
N CYS A 56 7.75 -3.60 3.87
CA CYS A 56 6.69 -4.55 3.57
C CYS A 56 6.26 -5.22 4.87
N LEU A 57 4.98 -5.11 5.25
CA LEU A 57 4.42 -5.80 6.41
C LEU A 57 3.99 -7.22 6.06
N ALA A 58 4.11 -8.13 7.02
CA ALA A 58 3.67 -9.50 6.87
C ALA A 58 3.24 -10.14 8.21
N TRP A 59 2.40 -11.16 8.11
CA TRP A 59 1.91 -11.95 9.25
C TRP A 59 1.66 -13.42 8.87
N GLY A 60 2.02 -13.84 7.65
CA GLY A 60 1.69 -15.18 7.14
C GLY A 60 2.72 -15.67 6.15
N SER A 61 2.25 -16.19 5.01
CA SER A 61 3.10 -16.83 3.99
C SER A 61 4.20 -15.97 3.39
N LEU A 62 4.08 -14.64 3.43
CA LEU A 62 5.17 -13.77 3.00
C LEU A 62 6.44 -13.99 3.85
N VAL A 63 6.29 -14.34 5.13
CA VAL A 63 7.41 -14.55 6.05
C VAL A 63 8.16 -15.85 5.74
N TRP A 64 7.44 -16.97 5.69
CA TRP A 64 8.04 -18.30 5.53
C TRP A 64 8.18 -18.79 4.08
N GLU A 65 7.59 -18.06 3.12
CA GLU A 65 7.70 -18.35 1.69
C GLU A 65 7.69 -17.04 0.88
N PRO A 66 8.73 -16.18 0.98
CA PRO A 66 8.74 -14.89 0.29
C PRO A 66 8.72 -15.01 -1.24
N LYS A 67 9.27 -16.08 -1.82
CA LYS A 67 9.43 -16.28 -3.28
C LYS A 67 10.10 -15.06 -3.92
N ASP A 68 9.51 -14.51 -4.98
CA ASP A 68 10.03 -13.37 -5.75
C ASP A 68 9.71 -11.99 -5.12
N LEU A 69 9.28 -11.96 -3.84
CA LEU A 69 9.03 -10.71 -3.13
C LEU A 69 10.35 -9.93 -2.96
N LEU A 70 10.36 -8.68 -3.43
CA LEU A 70 11.53 -7.80 -3.46
C LEU A 70 11.76 -7.14 -2.08
N ILE A 71 12.31 -7.93 -1.15
CA ILE A 71 12.67 -7.51 0.19
C ILE A 71 14.14 -7.81 0.52
N ARG A 72 14.64 -7.19 1.58
CA ARG A 72 15.91 -7.45 2.23
C ARG A 72 15.62 -8.18 3.53
N GLN A 73 16.15 -9.39 3.66
CA GLN A 73 16.10 -10.15 4.90
C GLN A 73 17.06 -9.55 5.95
N PRO A 74 16.85 -9.80 7.25
CA PRO A 74 15.78 -10.63 7.85
C PRO A 74 14.41 -9.92 7.95
N TRP A 75 13.39 -10.67 8.36
CA TRP A 75 12.15 -10.08 8.89
C TRP A 75 12.39 -9.57 10.30
N PHE A 76 11.90 -8.38 10.61
CA PHE A 76 11.92 -7.78 11.94
C PHE A 76 10.59 -8.07 12.65
N ASN A 77 10.67 -8.34 13.95
CA ASN A 77 9.54 -8.79 14.78
C ASN A 77 8.79 -7.65 15.50
N ASP A 78 9.20 -6.40 15.29
CA ASP A 78 8.72 -5.21 15.98
C ASP A 78 7.85 -4.29 15.09
N GLY A 79 7.03 -4.90 14.22
CA GLY A 79 6.08 -4.21 13.34
C GLY A 79 4.93 -3.52 14.11
N PRO A 80 3.96 -2.89 13.41
CA PRO A 80 2.78 -2.31 14.06
C PRO A 80 1.88 -3.40 14.68
N LEU A 81 1.08 -3.03 15.66
CA LEU A 81 0.03 -3.88 16.24
C LEU A 81 -1.20 -3.82 15.33
N LEU A 82 -1.52 -4.91 14.62
CA LEU A 82 -2.67 -4.95 13.71
C LEU A 82 -3.66 -6.05 14.10
N PRO A 83 -4.97 -5.85 13.92
CA PRO A 83 -5.99 -6.85 14.22
C PRO A 83 -5.98 -7.91 13.13
N ILE A 84 -5.11 -8.92 13.26
CA ILE A 84 -4.95 -10.01 12.30
C ILE A 84 -5.68 -11.24 12.81
N GLU A 85 -6.42 -11.93 11.94
CA GLU A 85 -7.09 -13.19 12.29
C GLU A 85 -7.23 -14.14 11.08
N PHE A 86 -7.39 -15.44 11.35
CA PHE A 86 -7.66 -16.53 10.40
C PHE A 86 -9.08 -16.44 9.80
N CYS A 87 -9.34 -15.38 9.03
CA CYS A 87 -10.68 -15.04 8.52
C CYS A 87 -10.79 -15.10 6.99
N ARG A 88 -9.78 -15.61 6.29
CA ARG A 88 -9.80 -15.68 4.83
C ARG A 88 -9.57 -17.08 4.30
N GLN A 89 -10.61 -17.66 3.71
CA GLN A 89 -10.52 -18.83 2.86
C GLN A 89 -9.87 -18.45 1.52
N SER A 90 -8.80 -19.14 1.13
CA SER A 90 -8.13 -19.01 -0.16
C SER A 90 -8.96 -19.65 -1.29
N LEU A 91 -8.42 -19.75 -2.50
CA LEU A 91 -9.04 -20.51 -3.60
C LEU A 91 -8.86 -22.02 -3.42
N ASP A 92 -7.74 -22.45 -2.84
CA ASP A 92 -7.43 -23.86 -2.57
C ASP A 92 -8.05 -24.40 -1.27
N GLY A 93 -8.85 -23.57 -0.58
CA GLY A 93 -9.61 -23.92 0.63
C GLY A 93 -8.89 -23.69 1.95
N ARG A 94 -7.61 -23.30 1.95
CA ARG A 94 -6.88 -22.96 3.18
C ARG A 94 -7.49 -21.75 3.87
N ILE A 95 -7.54 -21.78 5.19
CA ILE A 95 -7.84 -20.60 6.00
C ILE A 95 -6.53 -19.87 6.29
N THR A 96 -6.53 -18.58 5.98
CA THR A 96 -5.35 -17.69 5.99
C THR A 96 -5.64 -16.42 6.78
N LEU A 97 -4.56 -15.70 7.12
CA LEU A 97 -4.59 -14.53 7.98
C LEU A 97 -4.86 -13.24 7.21
N VAL A 98 -5.75 -12.41 7.73
CA VAL A 98 -6.11 -11.10 7.18
C VAL A 98 -6.41 -10.09 8.29
N ILE A 99 -6.34 -8.80 7.94
CA ILE A 99 -6.80 -7.72 8.82
C ILE A 99 -8.31 -7.87 9.05
N THR A 100 -8.71 -7.95 10.32
CA THR A 100 -10.07 -8.18 10.81
C THR A 100 -10.33 -7.21 11.98
N PRO A 101 -10.79 -5.96 11.72
CA PRO A 101 -10.82 -4.87 12.69
C PRO A 101 -11.47 -5.16 14.06
N GLU A 102 -12.41 -6.10 14.12
CA GLU A 102 -13.12 -6.48 15.35
C GLU A 102 -12.30 -7.42 16.27
N LYS A 103 -11.09 -7.83 15.87
CA LYS A 103 -10.25 -8.79 16.60
C LYS A 103 -9.12 -8.10 17.38
N PRO A 104 -8.64 -8.69 18.48
CA PRO A 104 -7.50 -8.15 19.21
C PRO A 104 -6.27 -7.99 18.31
N PRO A 105 -5.52 -6.88 18.44
CA PRO A 105 -4.34 -6.67 17.63
C PRO A 105 -3.16 -7.54 18.09
N VAL A 106 -2.36 -7.99 17.12
CA VAL A 106 -1.13 -8.76 17.32
C VAL A 106 0.05 -8.06 16.65
N ARG A 107 1.26 -8.31 17.15
CA ARG A 107 2.48 -7.72 16.60
C ARG A 107 2.78 -8.32 15.24
N THR A 108 2.80 -7.50 14.19
CA THR A 108 3.16 -7.95 12.84
C THR A 108 4.67 -7.95 12.60
N LEU A 109 5.10 -8.60 11.52
CA LEU A 109 6.48 -8.58 11.07
C LEU A 109 6.64 -7.59 9.93
N TRP A 110 7.87 -7.17 9.68
CA TRP A 110 8.17 -6.31 8.53
C TRP A 110 9.57 -6.57 7.98
N ALA A 111 9.79 -6.27 6.70
CA ALA A 111 11.10 -6.29 6.07
C ALA A 111 11.29 -5.03 5.22
N LEU A 112 12.53 -4.59 5.05
CA LEU A 112 12.83 -3.50 4.12
C LEU A 112 12.65 -3.99 2.68
N SER A 113 12.01 -3.20 1.84
CA SER A 113 11.98 -3.49 0.41
C SER A 113 13.38 -3.34 -0.20
N SER A 114 13.70 -4.18 -1.19
CA SER A 114 14.97 -4.06 -1.92
C SER A 114 14.93 -2.93 -2.96
N VAL A 115 13.73 -2.61 -3.45
CA VAL A 115 13.45 -1.51 -4.38
C VAL A 115 13.26 -0.17 -3.66
N LYS A 116 13.33 0.91 -4.43
CA LYS A 116 13.39 2.29 -3.91
C LYS A 116 12.17 3.13 -4.29
N LEU A 117 11.32 2.63 -5.19
CA LEU A 117 10.10 3.28 -5.65
C LEU A 117 8.88 2.57 -5.07
N LEU A 118 7.94 3.35 -4.52
CA LEU A 118 6.72 2.81 -3.92
C LEU A 118 5.91 1.95 -4.90
N ASN A 119 5.82 2.38 -6.16
CA ASN A 119 5.10 1.62 -7.19
C ASN A 119 5.74 0.26 -7.48
N GLU A 120 7.07 0.14 -7.44
CA GLU A 120 7.77 -1.14 -7.60
C GLU A 120 7.51 -2.07 -6.41
N ALA A 121 7.50 -1.53 -5.18
CA ALA A 121 7.20 -2.31 -3.98
C ALA A 121 5.75 -2.83 -3.99
N ILE A 122 4.79 -1.97 -4.40
CA ILE A 122 3.39 -2.35 -4.58
C ILE A 122 3.28 -3.48 -5.62
N GLU A 123 3.98 -3.35 -6.75
CA GLU A 123 3.91 -4.32 -7.85
C GLU A 123 4.56 -5.65 -7.49
N SER A 124 5.65 -5.61 -6.73
CA SER A 124 6.29 -6.81 -6.17
C SER A 124 5.34 -7.56 -5.24
N LEU A 125 4.69 -6.86 -4.29
CA LEU A 125 3.74 -7.47 -3.37
C LEU A 125 2.49 -7.99 -4.11
N ARG A 126 1.94 -7.22 -5.05
CA ARG A 126 0.81 -7.62 -5.90
C ARG A 126 1.11 -8.93 -6.62
N SER A 127 2.28 -9.00 -7.27
CA SER A 127 2.71 -10.18 -8.03
C SER A 127 2.87 -11.38 -7.12
N ARG A 128 3.53 -11.23 -5.96
CA ARG A 128 3.69 -12.30 -4.97
C ARG A 128 2.35 -12.84 -4.48
N GLU A 129 1.37 -11.99 -4.24
CA GLU A 129 0.04 -12.37 -3.74
C GLU A 129 -0.93 -12.81 -4.85
N ASN A 130 -0.49 -12.84 -6.12
CA ASN A 130 -1.34 -13.13 -7.28
C ASN A 130 -2.59 -12.24 -7.36
N ILE A 131 -2.48 -10.97 -6.94
CA ILE A 131 -3.58 -10.01 -6.98
C ILE A 131 -3.74 -9.52 -8.43
N PRO A 132 -4.92 -9.63 -9.08
CA PRO A 132 -5.12 -9.10 -10.42
C PRO A 132 -4.82 -7.60 -10.50
N THR A 133 -4.24 -7.12 -11.60
CA THR A 133 -3.86 -5.70 -11.77
C THR A 133 -5.01 -4.74 -11.49
N LYS A 134 -6.23 -5.07 -11.94
CA LYS A 134 -7.46 -4.30 -11.68
C LYS A 134 -7.82 -4.14 -10.20
N ASN A 135 -7.30 -5.02 -9.33
CA ASN A 135 -7.55 -5.03 -7.90
C ASN A 135 -6.35 -4.50 -7.08
N LYS A 136 -5.29 -4.02 -7.73
CA LYS A 136 -4.07 -3.55 -7.05
C LYS A 136 -4.37 -2.44 -6.04
N ASP A 137 -5.23 -1.49 -6.39
CA ASP A 137 -5.53 -0.33 -5.54
C ASP A 137 -6.48 -0.64 -4.38
N ILE A 138 -7.11 -1.81 -4.37
CA ILE A 138 -8.02 -2.25 -3.31
C ILE A 138 -7.44 -3.36 -2.42
N HIS A 139 -6.47 -4.14 -2.92
CA HIS A 139 -5.93 -5.31 -2.20
C HIS A 139 -4.44 -5.19 -1.88
N VAL A 140 -3.77 -4.13 -2.33
CA VAL A 140 -2.44 -3.75 -1.84
C VAL A 140 -2.56 -2.43 -1.10
N GLY A 141 -2.53 -2.52 0.23
CA GLY A 141 -2.49 -1.37 1.11
C GLY A 141 -1.17 -0.63 0.97
N ARG A 142 -1.23 0.69 1.04
CA ARG A 142 -0.07 1.57 0.94
C ARG A 142 -0.23 2.78 1.83
N TRP A 143 0.87 3.17 2.44
CA TRP A 143 1.02 4.45 3.12
C TRP A 143 2.33 5.09 2.67
N ALA A 144 2.32 6.41 2.52
CA ALA A 144 3.52 7.20 2.26
C ALA A 144 3.59 8.40 3.20
N ASN A 145 4.80 8.79 3.58
CA ASN A 145 4.98 9.95 4.45
C ASN A 145 4.39 11.22 3.80
N GLY A 146 3.66 12.01 4.60
CA GLY A 146 2.90 13.18 4.12
C GLY A 146 1.48 12.86 3.64
N THR A 147 1.06 11.59 3.61
CA THR A 147 -0.32 11.21 3.33
C THR A 147 -1.16 11.13 4.61
N THR A 148 -2.42 11.55 4.53
CA THR A 148 -3.40 11.44 5.62
C THR A 148 -3.94 10.00 5.69
N PRO A 149 -3.86 9.33 6.86
CA PRO A 149 -4.47 8.01 7.05
C PRO A 149 -5.99 8.04 6.87
N LYS A 150 -6.55 7.02 6.19
CA LYS A 150 -7.99 6.95 5.88
C LYS A 150 -8.83 6.27 6.96
N ASN A 151 -8.21 5.48 7.83
CA ASN A 151 -8.86 4.70 8.87
C ASN A 151 -7.85 4.38 9.99
N ASP A 152 -8.32 3.75 11.07
CA ASP A 152 -7.50 3.45 12.24
C ASP A 152 -6.34 2.49 11.94
N ILE A 153 -6.51 1.56 10.99
CA ILE A 153 -5.46 0.64 10.54
C ILE A 153 -4.32 1.43 9.88
N GLU A 154 -4.65 2.30 8.92
CA GLU A 154 -3.66 3.16 8.27
C GLU A 154 -3.02 4.13 9.27
N LYS A 155 -3.78 4.59 10.28
CA LYS A 155 -3.26 5.47 11.32
C LYS A 155 -2.18 4.77 12.13
N GLU A 156 -2.46 3.57 12.63
CA GLU A 156 -1.51 2.74 13.39
C GLU A 156 -0.25 2.44 12.56
N ILE A 157 -0.42 2.05 11.29
CA ILE A 157 0.71 1.84 10.38
C ILE A 157 1.51 3.14 10.19
N SER A 158 0.85 4.28 10.02
CA SER A 158 1.52 5.56 9.80
C SER A 158 2.32 6.02 11.02
N ASP A 159 1.79 5.82 12.23
CA ASP A 159 2.43 6.27 13.46
C ASP A 159 3.65 5.40 13.76
N TRP A 160 3.53 4.08 13.63
CA TRP A 160 4.65 3.15 13.68
C TRP A 160 5.72 3.45 12.60
N ALA A 161 5.31 3.74 11.36
CA ALA A 161 6.24 3.99 10.27
C ALA A 161 7.07 5.27 10.49
N LYS A 162 6.45 6.32 11.05
CA LYS A 162 7.15 7.55 11.45
C LYS A 162 8.18 7.27 12.54
N GLU A 163 7.85 6.47 13.54
CA GLU A 163 8.77 6.05 14.61
C GLU A 163 9.99 5.32 14.03
N LYS A 164 9.76 4.40 13.08
CA LYS A 164 10.83 3.68 12.36
C LYS A 164 11.56 4.51 11.30
N ARG A 165 11.16 5.77 11.08
CA ARG A 165 11.71 6.68 10.06
C ARG A 165 11.66 6.08 8.65
N LEU A 166 10.53 5.45 8.32
CA LEU A 166 10.22 4.91 7.00
C LEU A 166 9.53 5.97 6.14
N ASP A 167 9.82 5.95 4.85
CA ASP A 167 9.19 6.85 3.87
C ASP A 167 7.85 6.30 3.36
N ALA A 168 7.69 4.97 3.34
CA ALA A 168 6.47 4.31 2.92
C ALA A 168 6.33 2.89 3.48
N VAL A 169 5.11 2.36 3.43
CA VAL A 169 4.77 0.99 3.86
C VAL A 169 3.80 0.37 2.86
N VAL A 170 3.99 -0.92 2.55
CA VAL A 170 3.07 -1.74 1.76
C VAL A 170 2.66 -3.00 2.52
N TRP A 171 1.41 -3.44 2.34
CA TRP A 171 0.88 -4.65 2.98
C TRP A 171 -0.27 -5.26 2.17
N THR A 172 -0.54 -6.55 2.40
CA THR A 172 -1.66 -7.24 1.78
C THR A 172 -2.96 -6.81 2.43
N ALA A 173 -3.89 -6.25 1.65
CA ALA A 173 -5.19 -5.74 2.11
C ALA A 173 -6.35 -6.57 1.54
N LEU A 174 -6.19 -7.90 1.50
CA LEU A 174 -7.26 -8.81 1.11
C LEU A 174 -8.32 -8.87 2.22
N PRO A 175 -9.62 -8.78 1.90
CA PRO A 175 -10.66 -8.83 2.91
C PRO A 175 -10.83 -10.27 3.46
N PRO A 176 -11.50 -10.41 4.62
CA PRO A 176 -12.11 -11.66 5.03
C PRO A 176 -12.93 -12.27 3.89
N LYS A 177 -12.92 -13.60 3.82
CA LYS A 177 -13.71 -14.34 2.82
C LYS A 177 -14.01 -15.71 3.37
N PHE A 178 -15.27 -16.14 3.28
CA PHE A 178 -15.66 -17.48 3.68
C PHE A 178 -16.81 -17.98 2.80
N ASN A 179 -16.79 -19.27 2.45
CA ASN A 179 -17.78 -19.93 1.60
C ASN A 179 -18.07 -19.19 0.28
N GLY A 180 -17.02 -18.65 -0.34
CA GLY A 180 -17.11 -17.92 -1.61
C GLY A 180 -17.54 -16.45 -1.50
N THR A 181 -17.88 -15.96 -0.30
CA THR A 181 -18.39 -14.60 -0.09
C THR A 181 -17.32 -13.72 0.55
N ASN A 182 -17.02 -12.56 -0.07
CA ASN A 182 -16.10 -11.57 0.50
C ASN A 182 -16.75 -10.79 1.65
N ASN A 183 -15.92 -10.26 2.54
CA ASN A 183 -16.31 -9.50 3.74
C ASN A 183 -17.16 -10.30 4.74
N VAL A 184 -17.13 -11.63 4.66
CA VAL A 184 -17.69 -12.52 5.67
C VAL A 184 -16.57 -12.96 6.60
N ILE A 185 -16.72 -12.63 7.88
CA ILE A 185 -15.86 -13.08 8.96
C ILE A 185 -16.47 -14.37 9.52
N PRO A 186 -15.84 -15.54 9.35
CA PRO A 186 -16.35 -16.78 9.92
C PRO A 186 -16.24 -16.75 11.45
N SER A 187 -17.22 -17.33 12.14
CA SER A 187 -17.10 -17.65 13.56
C SER A 187 -16.10 -18.78 13.79
N ILE A 188 -15.67 -18.98 15.04
CA ILE A 188 -14.80 -20.12 15.36
C ILE A 188 -15.51 -21.46 15.07
N ASP A 189 -16.81 -21.56 15.34
CA ASP A 189 -17.61 -22.75 15.10
C ASP A 189 -17.75 -23.06 13.61
N ASP A 190 -17.88 -22.03 12.76
CA ASP A 190 -17.88 -22.17 11.30
C ASP A 190 -16.57 -22.81 10.82
N LEU A 191 -15.43 -22.36 11.36
CA LEU A 191 -14.11 -22.86 10.99
C LEU A 191 -13.89 -24.29 11.49
N ILE A 192 -14.31 -24.61 12.72
CA ILE A 192 -14.24 -25.98 13.26
C ILE A 192 -15.08 -26.93 12.41
N THR A 193 -16.32 -26.54 12.10
CA THR A 193 -17.22 -27.31 11.23
C THR A 193 -16.60 -27.50 9.85
N TYR A 194 -16.04 -26.43 9.28
CA TYR A 194 -15.35 -26.47 8.01
C TYR A 194 -14.18 -27.46 8.03
N PHE A 195 -13.29 -27.38 9.02
CA PHE A 195 -12.12 -28.27 9.12
C PHE A 195 -12.49 -29.74 9.30
N LYS A 196 -13.56 -30.03 10.06
CA LYS A 196 -14.10 -31.39 10.22
C LYS A 196 -14.69 -31.94 8.91
N SER A 197 -15.20 -31.07 8.03
CA SER A 197 -15.75 -31.45 6.72
C SER A 197 -14.70 -31.63 5.61
N LEU A 198 -13.47 -31.15 5.82
CA LEU A 198 -12.44 -31.19 4.79
C LEU A 198 -11.95 -32.62 4.51
N ALA A 199 -11.81 -32.95 3.22
CA ALA A 199 -11.04 -34.11 2.79
C ALA A 199 -9.59 -34.02 3.28
N PHE A 200 -8.96 -35.19 3.50
CA PHE A 200 -7.64 -35.33 4.12
C PHE A 200 -6.58 -34.35 3.56
N GLU A 201 -6.41 -34.29 2.25
CA GLU A 201 -5.41 -33.41 1.62
C GLU A 201 -5.68 -31.92 1.86
N LYS A 202 -6.95 -31.48 1.80
CA LYS A 202 -7.31 -30.08 2.06
C LYS A 202 -7.12 -29.71 3.53
N ARG A 203 -7.43 -30.65 4.44
CA ARG A 203 -7.19 -30.49 5.88
C ARG A 203 -5.70 -30.37 6.17
N ARG A 204 -4.87 -31.24 5.58
CA ARG A 204 -3.41 -31.21 5.71
C ARG A 204 -2.81 -29.89 5.25
N ASN A 205 -3.27 -29.35 4.11
CA ASN A 205 -2.79 -28.07 3.59
C ASN A 205 -3.16 -26.89 4.50
N THR A 206 -4.34 -26.93 5.11
CA THR A 206 -4.79 -25.91 6.05
C THR A 206 -4.02 -25.98 7.37
N GLU A 207 -3.88 -27.19 7.93
CA GLU A 207 -3.04 -27.44 9.10
C GLU A 207 -1.63 -26.92 8.89
N MET A 208 -0.99 -27.29 7.78
CA MET A 208 0.37 -26.85 7.46
C MET A 208 0.47 -25.32 7.43
N TYR A 209 -0.51 -24.62 6.85
CA TYR A 209 -0.50 -23.17 6.82
C TYR A 209 -0.57 -22.57 8.23
N ILE A 210 -1.49 -23.06 9.07
CA ILE A 210 -1.70 -22.58 10.45
C ILE A 210 -0.44 -22.82 11.29
N ARG A 211 0.19 -24.00 11.16
CA ARG A 211 1.43 -24.34 11.87
C ARG A 211 2.62 -23.48 11.43
N LYS A 212 2.70 -23.13 10.15
CA LYS A 212 3.77 -22.27 9.59
C LYS A 212 3.57 -20.78 9.84
N ALA A 213 2.39 -20.32 10.23
CA ALA A 213 2.20 -18.92 10.59
C ALA A 213 3.23 -18.50 11.66
N PRO A 214 3.84 -17.30 11.57
CA PRO A 214 4.88 -16.88 12.51
C PRO A 214 4.40 -16.95 13.96
N ILE A 215 5.24 -17.42 14.89
CA ILE A 215 4.81 -17.73 16.26
C ILE A 215 4.18 -16.52 16.98
N GLN A 216 4.68 -15.31 16.73
CA GLN A 216 4.17 -14.06 17.32
C GLN A 216 2.76 -13.67 16.85
N ILE A 217 2.26 -14.28 15.77
CA ILE A 217 0.88 -14.12 15.31
C ILE A 217 0.00 -15.07 16.12
N ASP A 218 -0.12 -14.75 17.40
CA ASP A 218 -0.89 -15.50 18.40
C ASP A 218 -2.29 -14.91 18.52
N THR A 219 -3.20 -15.39 17.66
CA THR A 219 -4.58 -14.92 17.57
C THR A 219 -5.52 -15.82 18.36
N ASP A 220 -6.73 -15.33 18.67
CA ASP A 220 -7.72 -16.12 19.40
C ASP A 220 -8.06 -17.42 18.65
N TYR A 221 -8.32 -17.35 17.34
CA TYR A 221 -8.64 -18.57 16.58
C TYR A 221 -7.46 -19.53 16.53
N ARG A 222 -6.22 -19.04 16.50
CA ARG A 222 -5.03 -19.90 16.54
C ARG A 222 -5.00 -20.75 17.80
N ARG A 223 -5.26 -20.14 18.97
CA ARG A 223 -5.30 -20.84 20.26
C ARG A 223 -6.40 -21.91 20.30
N TYR A 224 -7.56 -21.63 19.70
CA TYR A 224 -8.61 -22.63 19.52
C TYR A 224 -8.15 -23.80 18.63
N PHE A 225 -7.47 -23.54 17.51
CA PHE A 225 -6.97 -24.60 16.63
C PHE A 225 -5.90 -25.47 17.30
N GLN A 226 -5.06 -24.87 18.14
CA GLN A 226 -4.10 -25.61 18.97
C GLN A 226 -4.81 -26.54 19.95
N THR A 227 -5.85 -26.04 20.62
CA THR A 227 -6.61 -26.79 21.62
C THR A 227 -7.43 -27.93 20.97
N GLU A 228 -8.17 -27.64 19.91
CA GLU A 228 -9.10 -28.60 19.28
C GLU A 228 -8.37 -29.63 18.39
N PHE A 229 -7.30 -29.24 17.69
CA PHE A 229 -6.66 -30.08 16.67
C PHE A 229 -5.17 -30.37 16.93
N GLY A 230 -4.57 -29.79 17.97
CA GLY A 230 -3.13 -29.93 18.23
C GLY A 230 -2.25 -29.23 17.19
N TRP A 231 -2.78 -28.25 16.46
CA TRP A 231 -2.10 -27.52 15.38
C TRP A 231 -1.12 -26.46 15.89
N ASN A 232 -0.10 -26.92 16.63
CA ASN A 232 0.93 -26.09 17.24
C ASN A 232 1.89 -25.43 16.22
N PRO A 233 2.34 -24.19 16.48
CA PRO A 233 3.36 -23.49 15.69
C PRO A 233 4.65 -24.32 15.56
N GLN A 234 5.33 -24.22 14.42
CA GLN A 234 6.52 -25.04 14.15
C GLN A 234 7.87 -24.28 14.14
N ASN A 235 7.90 -22.96 13.94
CA ASN A 235 9.17 -22.22 13.83
C ASN A 235 9.07 -20.79 14.39
N GLU A 236 10.23 -20.26 14.80
CA GLU A 236 10.50 -18.82 14.93
C GLU A 236 11.15 -18.33 13.62
N TYR A 237 10.72 -17.15 13.14
CA TYR A 237 11.18 -16.55 11.87
C TYR A 237 11.75 -15.16 12.10
#